data_AF-A0A7C3GYM6-F1
#
_entry.id   AF-A0A7C3GYM6-F1
#
_cell.length_a   1.000
_cell.length_b   1.000
_cell.length_c   1.000
_cell.angle_alpha   90.00
_cell.angle_beta   90.00
_cell.angle_gamma   90.00
#
_symmetry.space_group_name_H-M   'P 1'
#
loop_
_entity.id
_entity.type
_entity.pdbx_description
1 polymer ?
#
loop_
_entity_poly.entity_id
_entity_poly.type
_entity_poly.pdbx_seq_one_letter_code
_entity_poly.pdbx_strand_id
1 'polypeptide(L)' 'MFNPRKGFGFITRGADKIYFHEKKAIDDPKYLSEGQKLLYTLNEYRGKEEAIDVEEFEEFV' A
#
# COMPACT_ATOMS: atom_id res chain seq x y z
N MET A 1 -6.94 2.49 0.43
CA MET A 1 -7.26 3.90 0.76
C MET A 1 -6.24 4.45 1.76
N PHE A 2 -5.57 5.53 1.39
CA PHE A 2 -4.53 6.21 2.18
C PHE A 2 -5.12 7.37 3.01
N ASN A 3 -4.58 7.61 4.22
CA ASN A 3 -4.92 8.76 5.05
C ASN A 3 -3.68 9.65 5.24
N PRO A 4 -3.55 10.76 4.49
CA PRO A 4 -2.38 11.64 4.53
C PRO A 4 -2.14 12.28 5.90
N ARG A 5 -3.18 12.46 6.72
CA ARG A 5 -3.03 13.02 8.07
C ARG A 5 -2.41 12.03 9.05
N LYS A 6 -2.56 10.73 8.80
CA LYS A 6 -2.03 9.66 9.66
C LYS A 6 -0.78 8.98 9.10
N GLY A 7 -0.46 9.21 7.81
CA GLY A 7 0.72 8.64 7.15
C GLY A 7 0.62 7.14 6.83
N PHE A 8 -0.60 6.57 6.86
CA PHE A 8 -0.82 5.16 6.56
C PHE A 8 -2.13 4.91 5.82
N GLY A 9 -2.24 3.73 5.23
CA GLY A 9 -3.43 3.28 4.53
C GLY A 9 -3.62 1.76 4.56
N PHE A 10 -4.60 1.31 3.77
CA PHE A 10 -4.87 -0.11 3.56
C PHE A 10 -5.00 -0.44 2.08
N ILE A 11 -4.37 -1.54 1.67
CA ILE A 11 -4.55 -2.19 0.37
C ILE A 11 -5.62 -3.27 0.52
N THR A 12 -6.58 -3.34 -0.41
CA THR A 12 -7.62 -4.37 -0.38
C THR A 12 -7.13 -5.58 -1.17
N ARG A 13 -7.08 -6.76 -0.53
CA ARG A 13 -6.70 -8.04 -1.14
C ARG A 13 -7.84 -9.04 -0.92
N GLY A 14 -8.76 -9.11 -1.88
CA GLY A 14 -9.98 -9.91 -1.73
C GLY A 14 -10.84 -9.40 -0.57
N ALA A 15 -11.07 -10.24 0.45
CA ALA A 15 -11.79 -9.85 1.67
C ALA A 15 -10.90 -9.18 2.73
N ASP A 16 -9.57 -9.29 2.58
CA ASP A 16 -8.60 -8.79 3.56
C ASP A 16 -8.16 -7.35 3.28
N LYS A 17 -7.66 -6.71 4.32
CA LYS A 17 -7.00 -5.40 4.23
C LYS A 17 -5.60 -5.48 4.80
N ILE A 18 -4.63 -5.05 4.01
CA ILE A 18 -3.22 -5.07 4.38
C ILE A 18 -2.80 -3.65 4.71
N TYR A 19 -2.22 -3.47 5.90
CA TYR A 19 -1.71 -2.18 6.36
C TYR A 19 -0.44 -1.81 5.60
N PHE A 20 -0.27 -0.52 5.27
CA PHE A 20 1.01 0.02 4.80
C PHE A 20 1.24 1.43 5.36
N HIS A 21 2.50 1.83 5.47
CA HIS A 21 2.91 3.16 5.96
C HIS A 21 3.67 3.91 4.86
N GLU A 22 3.47 5.23 4.74
CA GLU A 22 4.06 6.06 3.66
C GLU A 22 5.59 5.97 3.58
N LYS A 23 6.27 5.90 4.73
CA LYS A 23 7.73 5.77 4.81
C LYS A 23 8.32 4.48 4.24
N LYS A 24 7.47 3.49 3.93
CA LYS A 24 7.87 2.21 3.32
C LYS A 24 7.29 2.06 1.91
N ALA A 25 6.65 3.10 1.38
CA ALA A 25 6.21 3.13 -0.01
C ALA A 25 7.36 3.65 -0.89
N ILE A 26 7.40 3.18 -2.13
CA ILE A 26 8.29 3.69 -3.17
C ILE A 26 7.67 4.97 -3.75
N ASP A 27 6.39 4.90 -4.12
CA ASP A 27 5.63 6.04 -4.62
C ASP A 27 5.01 6.87 -3.48
N ASP A 28 4.75 8.16 -3.72
CA ASP A 28 4.01 9.00 -2.77
C ASP A 28 2.53 8.54 -2.71
N PRO A 29 2.07 7.99 -1.58
CA PRO A 29 0.72 7.44 -1.48
C PRO A 29 -0.40 8.46 -1.64
N LYS A 30 -0.09 9.76 -1.63
CA LYS A 30 -1.06 10.84 -1.90
C LYS A 30 -1.61 10.80 -3.33
N TYR A 31 -0.88 10.20 -4.27
CA TYR A 31 -1.35 10.03 -5.64
C TYR A 31 -2.12 8.72 -5.85
N LEU A 32 -2.12 7.83 -4.85
CA LEU A 32 -2.87 6.58 -4.91
C LEU A 32 -4.36 6.81 -4.73
N SER A 33 -5.14 6.32 -5.69
CA SER A 33 -6.58 6.42 -5.81
C SER A 33 -7.25 5.06 -5.68
N GLU A 34 -8.55 5.06 -5.34
CA GLU A 34 -9.32 3.82 -5.32
C GLU A 34 -9.41 3.21 -6.73
N GLY A 35 -9.27 1.88 -6.81
CA GLY A 35 -9.29 1.14 -8.08
C GLY A 35 -7.92 0.94 -8.74
N GLN A 36 -6.88 1.67 -8.33
CA GLN A 36 -5.52 1.40 -8.79
C GLN A 36 -5.03 0.03 -8.29
N LYS A 37 -4.38 -0.70 -9.19
CA LYS A 37 -3.61 -1.89 -8.83
C LYS A 37 -2.26 -1.43 -8.32
N LEU A 38 -1.75 -2.12 -7.30
CA LEU A 38 -0.48 -1.80 -6.67
C LEU A 38 0.42 -3.02 -6.68
N LEU A 39 1.72 -2.80 -6.84
CA LEU A 39 2.75 -3.77 -6.47
C LEU A 39 3.19 -3.49 -5.04
N TYR A 40 3.49 -4.56 -4.31
CA TYR A 40 4.00 -4.49 -2.95
C TYR A 40 4.63 -5.82 -2.53
N THR A 41 5.51 -5.76 -1.54
CA THR A 41 6.07 -6.92 -0.86
C THR A 41 5.40 -7.08 0.51
N LEU A 42 5.17 -8.33 0.93
CA LEU A 42 4.69 -8.62 2.28
C LEU A 42 5.85 -8.70 3.26
N ASN A 43 5.69 -8.05 4.41
CA ASN A 43 6.61 -8.12 5.53
C ASN A 43 5.86 -8.43 6.83
N GLU A 44 6.55 -9.02 7.81
CA GLU A 44 6.05 -9.14 9.17
C GLU A 44 6.66 -8.07 10.07
N TYR A 45 5.82 -7.31 10.77
CA TYR A 45 6.25 -6.31 11.74
C TYR A 45 5.46 -6.44 13.04
N ARG A 46 6.16 -6.78 14.12
CA ARG A 46 5.57 -6.99 15.46
C ARG A 46 4.42 -8.02 15.44
N GLY A 47 4.60 -9.11 14.69
CA GLY A 47 3.63 -10.20 14.57
C GLY A 47 2.40 -9.87 13.73
N LYS A 48 2.47 -8.85 12.86
CA LYS A 48 1.40 -8.48 11.93
C LYS A 48 1.96 -8.34 10.52
N GLU A 49 1.18 -8.76 9.52
CA GLU A 49 1.46 -8.54 8.11
C GLU A 49 1.31 -7.05 7.76
N GLU A 50 2.29 -6.51 7.03
CA GLU A 50 2.24 -5.18 6.41
C GLU A 50 2.72 -5.28 4.96
N ALA A 51 2.28 -4.35 4.13
CA ALA A 51 2.83 -4.12 2.80
C ALA A 51 3.95 -3.07 2.87
N ILE A 52 5.05 -3.38 2.21
CA ILE A 52 6.21 -2.52 1.99
C ILE A 52 6.50 -2.44 0.49
N ASP A 53 7.37 -1.51 0.11
CA ASP A 53 7.76 -1.28 -1.28
C ASP A 53 6.52 -1.07 -2.18
N VAL A 54 5.58 -0.28 -1.67
CA VAL A 54 4.28 -0.04 -2.33
C VAL A 54 4.48 0.96 -3.48
N GLU A 55 4.07 0.56 -4.68
CA GLU A 55 4.11 1.36 -5.91
C GLU A 55 2.88 1.09 -6.80
N GLU A 56 2.56 2.02 -7.69
CA GLU A 56 1.53 1.83 -8.70
C GLU A 56 1.92 0.68 -9.65
N PHE A 57 0.99 -0.23 -9.92
CA PHE A 57 1.17 -1.22 -10.96
C PHE A 57 0.89 -0.56 -12.32
N GLU A 58 1.95 -0.17 -13.02
CA GLU A 58 1.87 0.25 -14.42
C GLU A 58 1.88 -0.98 -15.33
N GLU A 59 0.77 -1.23 -16.01
CA GLU A 59 0.72 -2.20 -17.10
C GLU A 59 1.32 -1.53 -18.34
N PHE A 60 2.58 -1.84 -18.65
CA PHE A 60 3.21 -1.37 -19.88
C PHE A 60 2.44 -1.95 -21.08
N VAL A 61 1.71 -1.06 -21.77
CA VAL A 61 1.01 -1.34 -23.04
C VAL A 61 1.92 -1.23 -24.25
#